data_AF-A0A528D761-F1
#
_entry.id   AF-A0A528D761-F1
#
_cell.length_a   1.000
_cell.length_b   1.000
_cell.length_c   1.000
_cell.angle_alpha   90.00
_cell.angle_beta   90.00
_cell.angle_gamma   90.00
#
_symmetry.space_group_name_H-M   'P 1'
#
loop_
_entity.id
_entity.type
_entity.pdbx_description
1 polymer ?
#
loop_
_entity_poly.entity_id
_entity_poly.type
_entity_poly.pdbx_seq_one_letter_code
_entity_poly.pdbx_strand_id
1 'polypeptide(L)' 'TVEAPPPVIDLVTFYSQNLAVPARRDIGEPDVLAGKRQFYEMGCISCHTPKFVTMRGTPNKAQAFQLIWPYSDFLLHD' A
#
# COMPACT_ATOMS: atom_id res chain seq x y z
N THR A 1 -13.97 -4.40 32.48
CA THR A 1 -13.97 -5.44 31.43
C THR A 1 -13.05 -4.99 30.32
N VAL A 2 -12.31 -5.91 29.69
CA VAL A 2 -11.38 -5.57 28.59
C VAL A 2 -12.17 -5.59 27.28
N GLU A 3 -11.97 -4.59 26.40
CA GLU A 3 -12.70 -4.42 25.13
C GLU A 3 -12.49 -5.61 24.18
N ALA A 4 -11.28 -6.16 24.13
CA ALA A 4 -10.96 -7.40 23.43
C ALA A 4 -10.07 -8.29 24.32
N PRO A 5 -10.58 -9.45 24.80
CA PRO A 5 -9.76 -10.39 25.54
C PRO A 5 -8.84 -11.19 24.60
N PRO A 6 -7.71 -11.74 25.08
CA PRO A 6 -7.06 -12.85 24.39
C PRO A 6 -8.07 -14.00 24.20
N PRO A 7 -8.15 -14.69 23.03
CA PRO A 7 -7.26 -14.65 21.87
C PRO A 7 -7.70 -13.67 20.75
N VAL A 8 -8.74 -12.87 20.96
CA VAL A 8 -9.30 -11.99 19.92
C VAL A 8 -8.26 -10.97 19.46
N ILE A 9 -7.50 -10.38 20.39
CA ILE A 9 -6.47 -9.41 20.05
C ILE A 9 -5.35 -10.01 19.18
N ASP A 10 -5.02 -11.28 19.38
CA ASP A 10 -4.00 -11.99 18.60
C ASP A 10 -4.48 -12.22 17.16
N LEU A 11 -5.76 -12.59 17.00
CA LEU A 11 -6.37 -12.77 15.68
C LEU A 11 -6.49 -11.44 14.91
N VAL A 12 -6.91 -10.37 15.58
CA VAL A 12 -6.98 -9.02 14.98
C VAL A 12 -5.58 -8.54 14.58
N THR A 13 -4.58 -8.78 15.43
CA THR A 13 -3.18 -8.45 15.12
C THR A 13 -2.70 -9.25 13.90
N PHE A 14 -2.91 -10.56 13.89
CA PHE A 14 -2.53 -11.41 12.77
C PHE A 14 -3.20 -10.97 11.46
N TYR A 15 -4.52 -10.73 11.48
CA TYR A 15 -5.25 -10.27 10.30
C TYR A 15 -4.74 -8.91 9.80
N SER A 16 -4.62 -7.93 10.71
CA SER A 16 -4.21 -6.56 10.36
C SER A 16 -2.79 -6.50 9.81
N GLN A 17 -1.88 -7.33 10.32
CA GLN A 17 -0.50 -7.41 9.83
C GLN A 17 -0.39 -8.03 8.43
N ASN A 18 -1.35 -8.85 8.02
CA ASN A 18 -1.29 -9.60 6.76
C ASN A 18 -2.28 -9.08 5.70
N LEU A 19 -3.05 -8.04 6.03
CA LEU A 19 -3.95 -7.41 5.08
C LEU A 19 -3.16 -6.52 4.10
N ALA A 20 -3.12 -6.93 2.84
CA ALA A 20 -2.44 -6.18 1.78
C ALA A 20 -3.21 -4.92 1.37
N VAL A 21 -2.49 -3.97 0.76
CA VAL A 21 -3.12 -2.84 0.08
C VAL A 21 -3.93 -3.34 -1.14
N PRO A 22 -5.06 -2.70 -1.48
CA PRO A 22 -5.81 -3.05 -2.68
C PRO A 22 -4.94 -3.01 -3.93
N ALA A 23 -5.21 -3.90 -4.88
CA ALA A 23 -4.55 -3.86 -6.18
C ALA A 23 -4.89 -2.55 -6.90
N ARG A 24 -3.88 -1.97 -7.57
CA ARG A 24 -4.11 -0.82 -8.46
C ARG A 24 -5.03 -1.24 -9.61
N ARG A 25 -6.02 -0.40 -9.90
CA ARG A 25 -6.95 -0.56 -11.02
C ARG A 25 -6.46 0.25 -12.21
N ASP A 26 -6.85 -0.18 -13.42
CA ASP A 26 -6.78 0.62 -14.65
C ASP A 26 -5.39 1.19 -14.97
N ILE A 27 -4.32 0.48 -14.58
CA ILE A 27 -2.93 0.97 -14.58
C ILE A 27 -2.38 1.35 -15.96
N GLY A 28 -3.06 0.92 -17.04
CA GLY A 28 -2.70 1.18 -18.42
C GLY A 28 -3.60 2.21 -19.11
N GLU A 29 -4.65 2.69 -18.45
CA GLU A 29 -5.55 3.66 -19.05
C GLU A 29 -4.82 4.98 -19.35
N PRO A 30 -5.07 5.62 -20.50
CA PRO A 30 -4.33 6.83 -20.91
C PRO A 30 -4.37 7.94 -19.86
N ASP A 31 -5.52 8.17 -19.25
CA ASP A 31 -5.70 9.20 -18.22
C ASP A 31 -4.86 8.86 -16.97
N VAL A 32 -4.83 7.59 -16.57
CA VAL A 32 -3.97 7.06 -15.48
C VAL A 32 -2.48 7.26 -15.77
N LEU A 33 -2.07 7.13 -17.01
CA LEU A 33 -0.68 7.41 -17.38
C LEU A 33 -0.39 8.93 -17.42
N ALA A 34 -1.36 9.75 -17.83
CA ALA A 34 -1.24 11.20 -17.88
C ALA A 34 -1.16 11.82 -16.47
N GLY A 35 -2.05 11.45 -15.56
CA GLY A 35 -2.01 11.94 -14.18
C GLY A 35 -0.75 11.50 -13.44
N LYS A 36 -0.28 10.26 -13.66
CA LYS A 36 1.02 9.81 -13.13
C LYS A 36 2.15 10.70 -13.61
N ARG A 37 2.19 11.08 -14.90
CA ARG A 37 3.22 11.97 -15.43
C ARG A 37 3.19 13.33 -14.72
N GLN A 38 2.01 13.93 -14.62
CA GLN A 38 1.84 15.24 -13.97
C GLN A 38 2.27 15.19 -12.49
N PHE A 39 1.91 14.12 -11.76
CA PHE A 39 2.31 13.94 -10.36
C PHE A 39 3.83 13.93 -10.16
N TYR A 40 4.56 13.36 -11.12
CA TYR A 40 6.02 13.38 -11.13
C TYR A 40 6.57 14.77 -11.50
N GLU A 41 6.01 15.41 -12.53
CA GLU A 41 6.45 16.72 -13.02
C GLU A 41 6.22 17.84 -12.00
N MET A 42 5.12 17.79 -11.24
CA MET A 42 4.81 18.72 -10.15
C MET A 42 5.69 18.49 -8.90
N GLY A 43 6.52 17.45 -8.88
CA GLY A 43 7.40 17.14 -7.76
C GLY A 43 6.69 16.52 -6.54
N CYS A 44 5.43 16.07 -6.69
CA CYS A 44 4.65 15.49 -5.59
C CYS A 44 5.34 14.28 -4.95
N ILE A 45 6.10 13.53 -5.74
CA ILE A 45 6.87 12.36 -5.29
C ILE A 45 7.95 12.68 -4.26
N SER A 46 8.30 13.96 -4.07
CA SER A 46 9.26 14.40 -3.06
C SER A 46 8.78 14.12 -1.64
N CYS A 47 7.47 14.18 -1.41
CA CYS A 47 6.83 13.83 -0.14
C CYS A 47 6.00 12.53 -0.24
N HIS A 48 5.42 12.24 -1.41
CA HIS A 48 4.59 11.05 -1.63
C HIS A 48 5.38 9.93 -2.32
N THR A 49 6.00 9.05 -1.54
CA THR A 49 6.88 7.97 -2.04
C THR A 49 6.10 6.98 -2.91
N PRO A 50 6.33 6.84 -4.24
CA PRO A 50 5.45 6.14 -5.21
C PRO A 50 5.35 4.62 -5.13
N LYS A 51 6.26 3.94 -4.44
CA LYS A 51 6.17 2.52 -4.14
C LYS A 51 7.12 2.15 -3.00
N PHE A 52 6.85 1.05 -2.33
CA PHE A 52 7.77 0.50 -1.34
C PHE A 52 8.10 -0.95 -1.67
N VAL A 53 9.28 -1.39 -1.24
CA VAL A 53 9.65 -2.80 -1.24
C VAL A 53 9.92 -3.19 0.20
N THR A 54 9.22 -4.20 0.70
CA THR A 54 9.41 -4.66 2.08
C THR A 54 10.76 -5.36 2.25
N MET A 55 11.27 -5.38 3.48
CA MET A 55 12.60 -5.93 3.78
C MET A 55 12.68 -7.43 3.46
N ARG A 56 13.81 -7.88 2.90
CA ARG A 56 14.05 -9.30 2.60
C ARG A 56 14.18 -10.18 3.85
N GLY A 57 14.81 -9.67 4.91
CA GLY A 57 15.12 -10.40 6.13
C GLY A 57 14.08 -10.24 7.25
N THR A 58 12.82 -9.95 6.93
CA THR A 58 11.76 -9.84 7.96
C THR A 58 11.48 -11.20 8.61
N PRO A 59 11.16 -11.24 9.93
CA PRO A 59 10.79 -12.49 10.61
C PRO A 59 9.60 -13.21 9.95
N ASN A 60 8.63 -12.46 9.42
CA ASN A 60 7.51 -13.05 8.69
C ASN A 60 7.84 -13.17 7.19
N LYS A 61 8.20 -14.38 6.76
CA LYS A 61 8.58 -14.66 5.36
C LYS A 61 7.49 -14.31 4.35
N ALA A 62 6.21 -14.37 4.72
CA ALA A 62 5.11 -13.99 3.82
C ALA A 62 5.11 -12.49 3.50
N GLN A 63 5.68 -11.67 4.38
CA GLN A 63 5.81 -10.22 4.20
C GLN A 63 7.15 -9.82 3.59
N ALA A 64 8.04 -10.77 3.26
CA ALA A 64 9.37 -10.47 2.77
C ALA A 64 9.35 -10.08 1.29
N PHE A 65 10.13 -9.05 0.94
CA PHE A 65 10.42 -8.64 -0.43
C PHE A 65 9.18 -8.43 -1.33
N GLN A 66 8.15 -7.80 -0.78
CA GLN A 66 6.92 -7.47 -1.46
C GLN A 66 6.99 -6.07 -2.05
N LEU A 67 6.66 -5.91 -3.33
CA LEU A 67 6.45 -4.62 -3.95
C LEU A 67 5.01 -4.15 -3.65
N ILE A 68 4.88 -3.03 -2.95
CA ILE A 68 3.59 -2.44 -2.61
C ILE A 68 3.42 -1.06 -3.24
N TRP A 69 2.18 -0.78 -3.65
CA TRP A 69 1.76 0.50 -4.24
C TRP A 69 0.64 1.08 -3.36
N PRO A 70 0.98 1.76 -2.25
CA PRO A 70 0.02 2.05 -1.19
C PRO A 70 -0.97 3.18 -1.49
N TYR A 71 -0.75 3.99 -2.52
CA TYR A 71 -1.74 4.93 -3.03
C TYR A 71 -2.00 4.62 -4.51
N SER A 72 -3.27 4.73 -4.89
CA SER A 72 -3.59 5.18 -6.24
C SER A 72 -2.98 6.57 -6.36
N ASP A 73 -2.34 6.88 -7.48
CA ASP A 73 -1.62 8.11 -7.86
C ASP A 73 -2.48 9.40 -7.84
N PHE A 74 -3.43 9.52 -6.90
CA PHE A 74 -4.52 10.49 -6.83
C PHE A 74 -5.24 10.67 -8.17
N LEU A 75 -5.22 9.60 -8.96
CA LEU A 75 -5.82 9.52 -10.28
C LEU A 75 -7.29 9.13 -10.27
N LEU A 76 -7.82 8.96 -9.06
CA LEU A 76 -9.23 8.90 -8.73
C LEU A 76 -9.56 10.21 -8.01
N HIS A 77 -9.53 11.30 -8.77
CA HIS A 77 -10.45 12.40 -8.54
C HIS A 77 -11.21 12.58 -9.84
N ASP A 78 -12.10 11.63 -10.10
CA ASP A 78 -13.42 11.95 -10.62
C ASP A 78 -14.24 12.74 -9.57
#